data_AF-A0A7Z7LZ37-F1
#
_entry.id   AF-A0A7Z7LZ37-F1
#
_cell.length_a   1.000
_cell.length_b   1.000
_cell.length_c   1.000
_cell.angle_alpha   90.00
_cell.angle_beta   90.00
_cell.angle_gamma   90.00
#
_symmetry.space_group_name_H-M   'P 1'
#
loop_
_entity.id
_entity.type
_entity.pdbx_description
1 polymer ?
#
loop_
_entity_poly.entity_id
_entity_poly.type
_entity_poly.pdbx_seq_one_letter_code
_entity_poly.pdbx_strand_id
1 'polypeptide(L)' 'MNTFQNLIVWQKSHELVLKIYEATKNFPKEEIYGITNQIRRASYSIPANIAEGRKKKTQKHKISFLSHSEGSLEEVKYF' A
#
# COMPACT_ATOMS: atom_id res chain seq x y z
N MET A 1 20.66 -6.77 -10.79
CA MET A 1 20.30 -6.09 -9.52
C MET A 1 18.85 -6.42 -9.21
N ASN A 2 18.54 -7.09 -8.10
CA ASN A 2 17.21 -7.63 -7.81
C ASN A 2 16.46 -6.70 -6.83
N THR A 3 15.86 -5.64 -7.36
CA THR A 3 15.17 -4.61 -6.57
C THR A 3 13.73 -5.00 -6.23
N PHE A 4 13.08 -4.28 -5.32
CA PHE A 4 11.69 -4.57 -4.94
C PHE A 4 10.71 -4.31 -6.10
N GLN A 5 11.06 -3.46 -7.06
CA GLN A 5 10.24 -3.15 -8.23
C GLN A 5 10.04 -4.35 -9.16
N ASN A 6 10.91 -5.37 -9.08
CA ASN A 6 10.77 -6.61 -9.85
C ASN A 6 9.74 -7.57 -9.24
N LEU A 7 9.25 -7.31 -8.02
CA LEU A 7 8.25 -8.14 -7.37
C LEU A 7 6.87 -7.87 -7.99
N ILE A 8 6.23 -8.91 -8.54
CA ILE A 8 4.88 -8.82 -9.11
C ILE A 8 3.89 -8.27 -8.07
N VAL A 9 4.00 -8.71 -6.81
CA VAL A 9 3.15 -8.21 -5.72
C VAL A 9 3.33 -6.70 -5.53
N TRP A 10 4.56 -6.18 -5.59
CA TRP A 10 4.80 -4.74 -5.48
C TRP A 10 4.20 -3.99 -6.67
N GLN A 11 4.36 -4.50 -7.90
CA GLN A 11 3.81 -3.88 -9.11
C GLN A 11 2.29 -3.77 -9.03
N LYS A 12 1.61 -4.85 -8.63
CA LYS A 12 0.15 -4.88 -8.44
C LYS A 12 -0.31 -3.96 -7.33
N SER A 13 0.39 -3.93 -6.20
CA SER A 13 0.09 -3.01 -5.10
C SER A 13 0.29 -1.55 -5.52
N HIS A 14 1.31 -1.24 -6.32
CA HIS A 14 1.51 0.10 -6.83
C HIS A 14 0.42 0.51 -7.83
N GLU A 15 0.01 -0.39 -8.72
CA GLU A 15 -1.12 -0.17 -9.63
C GLU A 15 -2.43 0.11 -8.86
N LEU A 16 -2.67 -0.61 -7.76
CA LEU A 16 -3.81 -0.37 -6.87
C LEU A 16 -3.78 1.05 -6.29
N VAL A 17 -2.62 1.54 -5.83
CA VAL A 17 -2.48 2.92 -5.34
C VAL A 17 -2.89 3.92 -6.41
N LEU A 18 -2.39 3.77 -7.63
CA LEU A 18 -2.74 4.69 -8.73
C LEU A 18 -4.24 4.70 -9.01
N LYS A 19 -4.88 3.52 -9.01
CA LYS A 19 -6.33 3.38 -9.19
C LYS A 19 -7.13 4.03 -8.07
N ILE A 20 -6.70 3.89 -6.81
CA ILE A 20 -7.35 4.53 -5.66
C ILE A 20 -7.21 6.05 -5.73
N TYR A 21 -6.02 6.55 -6.06
CA TYR A 21 -5.81 7.98 -6.26
C TYR A 21 -6.71 8.54 -7.36
N GLU A 22 -6.86 7.83 -8.47
CA GLU A 22 -7.76 8.21 -9.56
C GLU A 22 -9.23 8.21 -9.11
N ALA A 23 -9.70 7.12 -8.50
CA ALA A 23 -11.09 6.98 -8.05
C ALA A 23 -11.50 8.06 -7.03
N THR A 24 -10.56 8.46 -6.17
CA THR A 24 -10.79 9.45 -5.10
C THR A 24 -10.60 10.90 -5.57
N LYS A 25 -10.24 11.17 -6.84
CA LYS A 25 -10.10 12.56 -7.34
C LYS A 25 -11.40 13.35 -7.26
N ASN A 26 -12.53 12.67 -7.44
CA ASN A 26 -13.85 13.30 -7.54
C ASN A 26 -14.67 13.17 -6.25
N PHE A 27 -14.04 12.76 -5.14
CA PHE A 27 -14.72 12.72 -3.86
C PHE A 27 -15.08 14.14 -3.38
N PRO A 28 -16.14 14.30 -2.57
CA PRO A 28 -16.51 15.59 -2.01
C PRO A 28 -15.36 16.21 -1.19
N LYS A 29 -15.30 17.55 -1.14
CA LYS A 29 -14.19 18.25 -0.46
C LYS A 29 -14.20 18.02 1.05
N GLU A 30 -15.37 17.84 1.63
CA GLU A 30 -15.58 17.47 3.02
C GLU A 30 -14.93 16.12 3.40
N GLU A 31 -14.75 15.21 2.43
CA GLU A 31 -14.12 13.91 2.65
C GLU A 31 -12.59 13.92 2.49
N ILE A 32 -11.98 15.07 2.18
CA ILE A 32 -10.53 15.18 1.97
C ILE A 32 -9.77 14.69 3.20
N TYR A 33 -10.18 15.09 4.39
CA TYR A 33 -9.58 14.65 5.66
C TYR A 33 -10.28 13.43 6.26
N GLY A 34 -11.43 13.03 5.69
CA GLY A 34 -12.17 11.83 6.02
C GLY A 34 -11.68 10.62 5.20
N ILE A 35 -12.59 9.98 4.48
CA ILE A 35 -12.30 8.69 3.84
C ILE A 35 -11.24 8.79 2.75
N THR A 36 -11.13 9.94 2.07
CA THR A 36 -10.14 10.15 0.99
C THR A 36 -8.71 9.99 1.51
N ASN A 37 -8.39 10.63 2.63
CA ASN A 37 -7.05 10.52 3.23
C ASN A 37 -6.81 9.11 3.77
N GLN A 38 -7.81 8.51 4.42
CA GLN A 38 -7.68 7.19 5.03
C GLN A 38 -7.40 6.10 3.99
N ILE A 39 -8.21 6.01 2.93
CA ILE A 39 -8.03 4.99 1.88
C ILE A 39 -6.72 5.20 1.10
N ARG A 40 -6.34 6.46 0.82
CA ARG A 40 -5.06 6.76 0.15
C ARG A 40 -3.87 6.33 1.01
N ARG A 41 -3.90 6.63 2.31
CA ARG A 41 -2.84 6.25 3.26
C ARG A 41 -2.70 4.75 3.41
N ALA A 42 -3.81 4.05 3.62
CA ALA A 42 -3.82 2.59 3.65
C ALA A 42 -3.27 2.02 2.33
N SER A 43 -3.69 2.55 1.19
CA SER A 43 -3.25 2.03 -0.12
C SER A 43 -1.75 2.14 -0.34
N TYR A 44 -1.12 3.31 -0.12
CA TYR A 44 0.31 3.47 -0.39
C TYR A 44 1.20 2.77 0.65
N SER A 45 0.66 2.51 1.84
CA SER A 45 1.33 1.73 2.89
C SER A 45 1.63 0.30 2.43
N ILE A 46 0.79 -0.30 1.57
CA ILE A 46 0.97 -1.67 1.06
C ILE A 46 2.30 -1.83 0.30
N PRO A 47 2.55 -1.13 -0.83
CA PRO A 47 3.82 -1.24 -1.55
C PRO A 47 5.01 -0.64 -0.78
N ALA A 48 4.80 0.33 0.10
CA ALA A 48 5.86 0.87 0.97
C ALA A 48 6.41 -0.21 1.90
N ASN A 49 5.53 -0.93 2.61
CA ASN A 49 5.93 -2.02 3.48
C ASN A 49 6.62 -3.18 2.72
N ILE A 50 6.18 -3.50 1.49
CA ILE A 50 6.88 -4.49 0.64
C ILE A 50 8.31 -4.02 0.33
N ALA A 51 8.48 -2.76 -0.07
CA ALA A 51 9.79 -2.19 -0.39
C ALA A 51 10.72 -2.13 0.83
N GLU A 52 10.20 -1.75 1.99
CA GLU A 52 10.94 -1.72 3.26
C GLU A 52 11.32 -3.12 3.73
N GLY A 53 10.37 -4.06 3.67
CA GLY A 53 10.59 -5.47 3.99
C GLY A 53 11.70 -6.08 3.14
N ARG A 54 11.73 -5.79 1.84
CA ARG A 54 12.77 -6.29 0.91
C ARG A 54 14.19 -5.92 1.34
N LYS A 55 14.38 -4.77 1.99
CA LYS A 55 15.69 -4.30 2.50
C LYS A 55 16.11 -4.98 3.81
N LYS A 56 15.23 -5.73 4.50
CA LYS A 56 15.54 -6.35 5.78
C LYS A 56 16.45 -7.57 5.62
N LYS A 57 17.37 -7.74 6.57
CA LYS A 57 18.39 -8.83 6.55
C LYS A 57 17.79 -10.20 6.86
N THR A 58 16.89 -10.29 7.83
CA THR A 58 16.34 -11.55 8.32
C THR A 58 14.99 -11.87 7.68
N GLN A 59 14.69 -13.16 7.54
CA GLN A 59 13.39 -13.60 7.04
C GLN A 59 12.24 -13.20 7.97
N LYS A 60 12.46 -13.25 9.28
CA LYS A 60 11.48 -12.82 10.29
C LYS A 60 11.02 -11.37 10.07
N HIS A 61 11.96 -10.46 9.84
CA HIS A 61 11.61 -9.06 9.57
C HIS A 61 10.92 -8.90 8.22
N LYS A 62 11.37 -9.60 7.17
CA LYS A 62 10.68 -9.58 5.87
C LYS A 62 9.21 -9.97 6.00
N ILE A 63 8.93 -11.08 6.69
CA ILE A 63 7.56 -11.57 6.93
C ILE A 63 6.74 -10.55 7.71
N SER A 64 7.30 -9.98 8.78
CA SER A 64 6.59 -8.96 9.55
C SER A 64 6.13 -7.80 8.67
N PHE A 65 6.99 -7.25 7.81
CA PHE A 65 6.60 -6.19 6.88
C PHE A 65 5.53 -6.63 5.86
N LEU A 66 5.57 -7.88 5.38
CA LEU A 66 4.49 -8.41 4.53
C LEU A 66 3.15 -8.50 5.28
N SER A 67 3.16 -8.90 6.56
CA SER A 67 1.94 -8.88 7.39
C SER A 67 1.39 -7.47 7.60
N HIS A 68 2.26 -6.44 7.68
CA HIS A 68 1.80 -5.05 7.73
C HIS A 68 1.17 -4.63 6.38
N SER A 69 1.76 -5.04 5.25
CA SER A 69 1.16 -4.85 3.93
C SER A 69 -0.22 -5.50 3.81
N GLU A 70 -0.40 -6.71 4.35
CA GLU A 70 -1.70 -7.39 4.41
C GLU A 70 -2.70 -6.64 5.28
N GLY A 71 -2.30 -6.16 6.45
CA GLY A 71 -3.15 -5.33 7.31
C GLY A 71 -3.63 -4.06 6.60
N SER A 72 -2.73 -3.34 5.93
CA SER A 72 -3.11 -2.17 5.12
C SER A 72 -4.02 -2.52 3.94
N LEU A 73 -3.91 -3.73 3.37
CA LEU A 73 -4.82 -4.19 2.32
C LEU A 73 -6.24 -4.43 2.86
N GLU A 74 -6.38 -5.00 4.06
CA GLU A 74 -7.68 -5.15 4.70
C GLU A 74 -8.31 -3.79 5.05
N GLU A 75 -7.50 -2.81 5.48
CA GLU A 75 -7.98 -1.43 5.66
C GLU A 75 -8.50 -0.82 4.35
N VAL A 76 -7.79 -1.01 3.23
CA VAL A 76 -8.27 -0.55 1.91
C VAL A 76 -9.59 -1.19 1.52
N LYS A 77 -9.84 -2.46 1.85
CA LYS A 77 -11.12 -3.14 1.57
C LYS A 77 -12.26 -2.65 2.45
N TYR A 78 -11.93 -2.12 3.63
CA TYR A 78 -12.91 -1.61 4.59
C TYR A 78 -13.42 -0.21 4.20
N PHE A 79 -12.55 0.64 3.65
CA PHE A 79 -12.91 1.97 3.15
C PHE A 79 -13.61 1.89 1.79
#